data_AF-A0A939UVN2-F1
#
_entry.id   AF-A0A939UVN2-F1
#
_cell.length_a   1.000
_cell.length_b   1.000
_cell.length_c   1.000
_cell.angle_alpha   90.00
_cell.angle_beta   90.00
_cell.angle_gamma   90.00
#
_symmetry.space_group_name_H-M   'P 1'
#
loop_
_entity.id
_entity.type
_entity.pdbx_description
1 polymer ?
#
loop_
_entity_poly.entity_id
_entity_poly.type
_entity_poly.pdbx_seq_one_letter_code
_entity_poly.pdbx_strand_id
1 'polypeptide(L)'
;MRPDARTRRTFLIAAAMIFAVAVIWLAILESRSYTRALCTKINSFGYHAAPSDFYTRAYGGNTSINEVIGEDLTEVIDASKKCGFEAEVEKVGKVELMLWDMDESRVMVVYLVDRVPEIVFIENTSTGEVSPIGPE
;
A
#
# COMPACT_ATOMS: atom_id res chain seq x y z
N MET A 1 -46.90 15.22 16.23
CA MET A 1 -46.82 13.97 17.01
C MET A 1 -45.34 13.72 17.29
N ARG A 2 -44.84 14.00 18.50
CA ARG A 2 -43.43 13.72 18.83
C ARG A 2 -43.28 12.20 18.90
N PRO A 3 -42.31 11.58 18.19
CA PRO A 3 -42.14 10.14 18.24
C PRO A 3 -41.86 9.73 19.70
N ASP A 4 -42.56 8.69 20.15
CA ASP A 4 -42.43 8.15 21.49
C ASP A 4 -40.96 7.79 21.77
N ALA A 5 -40.52 7.92 23.03
CA ALA A 5 -39.10 7.81 23.40
C ALA A 5 -38.51 6.45 22.98
N ARG A 6 -39.34 5.41 22.93
CA ARG A 6 -39.00 4.07 22.44
C ARG A 6 -38.73 4.04 20.94
N THR A 7 -39.59 4.67 20.13
CA THR A 7 -39.45 4.77 18.66
C THR A 7 -38.21 5.57 18.29
N ARG A 8 -37.95 6.68 18.98
CA ARG A 8 -36.73 7.48 18.77
C ARG A 8 -35.46 6.67 19.08
N ARG A 9 -35.49 5.86 20.15
CA ARG A 9 -34.35 5.00 20.53
C ARG A 9 -34.10 3.88 19.53
N THR A 10 -35.14 3.23 19.00
CA THR A 10 -34.98 2.22 17.95
C THR A 10 -34.45 2.80 16.65
N PHE A 11 -34.91 4.00 16.25
CA PHE A 11 -34.37 4.71 15.09
C PHE A 11 -32.89 5.07 15.27
N LEU A 12 -32.49 5.53 16.46
CA LEU A 12 -31.09 5.87 16.73
C LEU A 12 -30.17 4.64 16.70
N ILE A 13 -30.62 3.50 17.22
CA ILE A 13 -29.86 2.24 17.17
C ILE A 13 -29.71 1.76 15.73
N ALA A 14 -30.79 1.79 14.94
CA ALA A 14 -30.74 1.42 13.53
C ALA A 14 -29.80 2.35 12.73
N ALA A 15 -29.87 3.66 12.95
CA ALA A 15 -28.98 4.62 12.29
C ALA A 15 -27.51 4.41 12.67
N ALA A 16 -27.21 4.13 13.94
CA ALA A 16 -25.86 3.83 14.40
C ALA A 16 -25.30 2.55 13.75
N MET A 17 -26.12 1.51 13.59
CA MET A 17 -25.72 0.28 12.90
C MET A 17 -25.42 0.52 11.42
N ILE A 18 -26.28 1.25 10.71
CA ILE A 18 -26.05 1.58 9.29
C ILE A 18 -24.77 2.41 9.14
N PHE A 19 -24.54 3.39 10.02
CA PHE A 19 -23.34 4.20 10.01
C PHE A 19 -22.07 3.35 10.24
N ALA A 20 -22.10 2.43 11.22
CA ALA A 20 -20.98 1.54 11.48
C ALA A 20 -20.65 0.66 10.26
N VAL A 21 -21.66 0.11 9.59
CA VAL A 21 -21.46 -0.67 8.35
C VAL A 21 -20.86 0.19 7.24
N ALA A 22 -21.34 1.42 7.06
CA ALA A 22 -20.80 2.34 6.07
C ALA A 22 -19.33 2.71 6.33
N VAL A 23 -18.95 2.93 7.59
CA VAL A 23 -17.56 3.20 7.98
C VAL A 23 -16.66 2.01 7.67
N ILE A 24 -17.09 0.79 8.03
CA ILE A 24 -16.35 -0.44 7.71
C ILE A 24 -16.19 -0.59 6.20
N TRP A 25 -17.26 -0.33 5.44
CA TRP A 25 -17.25 -0.41 3.98
C TRP A 25 -16.31 0.60 3.33
N LEU A 26 -16.28 1.84 3.85
CA LEU A 26 -15.37 2.89 3.39
C LEU A 26 -13.90 2.51 3.63
N ALA A 27 -13.59 1.99 4.81
CA ALA A 27 -12.23 1.53 5.14
C ALA A 27 -11.75 0.39 4.21
N ILE A 28 -12.65 -0.54 3.86
CA ILE A 28 -12.37 -1.62 2.90
C ILE A 28 -12.21 -1.07 1.47
N LEU A 29 -12.98 -0.06 1.09
CA LEU A 29 -12.87 0.56 -0.23
C LEU A 29 -11.56 1.33 -0.39
N GLU A 30 -11.17 2.11 0.61
CA GLU A 30 -9.90 2.83 0.60
C GLU A 30 -8.71 1.87 0.51
N SER A 31 -8.74 0.74 1.22
CA SER A 31 -7.65 -0.23 1.12
C SER A 31 -7.58 -0.87 -0.27
N ARG A 32 -8.73 -1.14 -0.88
CA ARG A 32 -8.80 -1.69 -2.24
C ARG A 32 -8.43 -0.67 -3.32
N SER A 33 -8.57 0.63 -3.08
CA SER A 33 -8.33 1.64 -4.13
C SER A 33 -6.84 1.87 -4.37
N TYR A 34 -6.01 1.96 -3.33
CA TYR A 34 -4.58 2.22 -3.52
C TYR A 34 -3.87 1.00 -4.12
N THR A 35 -4.18 -0.22 -3.66
CA THR A 35 -3.58 -1.44 -4.20
C THR A 35 -3.95 -1.64 -5.67
N ARG A 36 -5.19 -1.33 -6.06
CA ARG A 36 -5.59 -1.37 -7.49
C ARG A 36 -4.87 -0.33 -8.34
N ALA A 37 -4.70 0.89 -7.83
CA ALA A 37 -3.94 1.92 -8.53
C ALA A 37 -2.48 1.48 -8.72
N LEU A 38 -1.87 0.90 -7.68
CA LEU A 38 -0.53 0.31 -7.75
C LEU A 38 -0.47 -0.82 -8.79
N CYS A 39 -1.37 -1.80 -8.74
CA CYS A 39 -1.43 -2.88 -9.74
C CYS A 39 -1.62 -2.34 -11.16
N THR A 40 -2.44 -1.30 -11.35
CA THR A 40 -2.65 -0.68 -12.66
C THR A 40 -1.36 -0.06 -13.19
N LYS A 41 -0.60 0.63 -12.34
CA LYS A 41 0.70 1.20 -12.71
C LYS A 41 1.72 0.09 -13.01
N ILE A 42 1.81 -0.94 -12.18
CA ILE A 42 2.70 -2.10 -12.39
C ILE A 42 2.36 -2.81 -13.71
N ASN A 43 1.09 -3.10 -13.96
CA ASN A 43 0.64 -3.79 -15.17
C ASN A 43 0.84 -2.97 -16.45
N SER A 44 1.00 -1.64 -16.34
CA SER A 44 1.39 -0.82 -17.50
C SER A 44 2.81 -1.14 -18.02
N PHE A 45 3.64 -1.79 -17.19
CA PHE A 45 4.96 -2.31 -17.59
C PHE A 45 4.91 -3.76 -18.11
N GLY A 46 3.73 -4.35 -18.33
CA GLY A 46 3.59 -5.70 -18.89
C GLY A 46 3.26 -6.79 -17.86
N TYR A 47 3.44 -6.50 -16.57
CA TYR A 47 3.14 -7.44 -15.49
C TYR A 47 1.64 -7.75 -15.33
N HIS A 48 1.36 -8.83 -14.60
CA HIS A 48 0.02 -9.31 -14.28
C HIS A 48 -0.25 -9.35 -12.77
N ALA A 49 0.02 -8.23 -12.09
CA ALA A 49 -0.20 -8.08 -10.66
C ALA A 49 -1.69 -8.00 -10.29
N ALA A 50 -2.08 -8.74 -9.26
CA ALA A 50 -3.35 -8.61 -8.58
C ALA A 50 -3.16 -8.20 -7.10
N PRO A 51 -4.14 -7.53 -6.47
CA PRO A 51 -4.05 -7.16 -5.06
C PRO A 51 -3.82 -8.32 -4.09
N SER A 52 -4.22 -9.54 -4.47
CA SER A 52 -4.03 -10.76 -3.69
C SER A 52 -2.59 -11.24 -3.62
N ASP A 53 -1.74 -10.78 -4.54
CA ASP A 53 -0.40 -11.33 -4.73
C ASP A 53 0.61 -10.66 -3.80
N PHE A 54 0.21 -9.57 -3.16
CA PHE A 54 1.04 -8.80 -2.25
C PHE A 54 0.91 -9.27 -0.80
N TYR A 55 2.01 -9.71 -0.22
CA TYR A 55 2.18 -9.79 1.22
C TYR A 55 2.44 -8.38 1.77
N THR A 56 1.69 -7.95 2.79
CA THR A 56 1.80 -6.60 3.36
C THR A 56 2.25 -6.63 4.82
N ARG A 57 3.21 -5.77 5.16
CA ARG A 57 3.68 -5.52 6.52
C ARG A 57 3.64 -4.02 6.82
N ALA A 58 2.87 -3.62 7.82
CA ALA A 58 2.88 -2.24 8.31
C ALA A 58 3.98 -2.04 9.37
N TYR A 59 4.66 -0.90 9.30
CA TYR A 59 5.55 -0.43 10.36
C TYR A 59 4.76 0.48 11.29
N GLY A 60 4.93 0.30 12.60
CA GLY A 60 4.17 1.05 13.60
C GLY A 60 4.69 2.47 13.77
N GLY A 61 3.77 3.41 14.03
CA GLY A 61 4.11 4.81 14.28
C GLY A 61 4.23 5.66 13.01
N ASN A 62 4.56 6.94 13.20
CA ASN A 62 4.96 7.81 12.11
C ASN A 62 6.48 7.74 12.02
N THR A 63 6.99 7.30 10.87
CA THR A 63 8.42 7.10 10.61
C THR A 63 8.69 7.35 9.12
N SER A 64 9.95 7.34 8.70
CA SER A 64 10.34 7.43 7.29
C SER A 64 10.83 6.08 6.76
N ILE A 65 10.89 5.92 5.45
CA ILE A 65 11.45 4.70 4.85
C ILE A 65 12.93 4.55 5.20
N ASN A 66 13.67 5.68 5.25
CA ASN A 66 15.07 5.70 5.64
C ASN A 66 15.27 5.19 7.09
N GLU A 67 14.42 5.60 8.03
CA GLU A 67 14.47 5.12 9.41
C GLU A 67 14.12 3.62 9.54
N VAL A 68 13.21 3.12 8.70
CA VAL A 68 12.76 1.73 8.71
C VAL A 68 13.83 0.78 8.17
N ILE A 69 14.49 1.16 7.08
CA ILE A 69 15.48 0.31 6.40
C ILE A 69 16.87 0.47 7.04
N GLY A 70 17.29 1.71 7.32
CA GLY A 70 18.50 2.00 8.10
C GLY A 70 19.85 1.71 7.41
N GLU A 71 19.85 1.45 6.10
CA GLU A 71 21.04 1.20 5.26
C GLU A 71 21.07 2.10 4.02
N ASP A 72 22.10 1.96 3.19
CA ASP A 72 22.25 2.77 1.97
C ASP A 72 21.13 2.47 0.96
N LEU A 73 20.25 3.45 0.76
CA LEU A 73 19.10 3.37 -0.15
C LEU A 73 19.40 3.85 -1.57
N THR A 74 20.64 4.18 -1.90
CA THR A 74 20.98 4.82 -3.18
C THR A 74 20.50 4.00 -4.38
N GLU A 75 20.76 2.69 -4.40
CA GLU A 75 20.38 1.82 -5.52
C GLU A 75 18.86 1.68 -5.68
N VAL A 76 18.13 1.52 -4.56
CA VAL A 76 16.67 1.39 -4.59
C VAL A 76 15.98 2.69 -4.98
N ILE A 77 16.53 3.84 -4.56
CA ILE A 77 16.04 5.16 -4.95
C ILE A 77 16.21 5.35 -6.45
N ASP A 78 17.39 5.03 -6.98
CA ASP A 78 17.69 5.17 -8.41
C ASP A 78 16.83 4.24 -9.27
N ALA A 79 16.65 2.99 -8.84
CA ALA A 79 15.76 2.03 -9.51
C ALA A 79 14.31 2.53 -9.52
N SER A 80 13.80 3.00 -8.37
CA SER A 80 12.42 3.48 -8.24
C SER A 80 12.16 4.73 -9.10
N LYS A 81 13.09 5.68 -9.12
CA LYS A 81 12.99 6.90 -9.95
C LYS A 81 12.97 6.60 -11.44
N LYS A 82 13.74 5.61 -11.90
CA LYS A 82 13.70 5.15 -13.31
C LYS A 82 12.32 4.64 -13.74
N CYS A 83 11.49 4.22 -12.79
CA CYS A 83 10.13 3.74 -13.01
C CYS A 83 9.06 4.84 -12.82
N GLY A 84 9.47 6.09 -12.61
CA GLY A 84 8.57 7.23 -12.43
C GLY A 84 7.87 7.26 -11.07
N PHE A 85 8.54 6.82 -10.01
CA PHE A 85 8.14 7.08 -8.62
C PHE A 85 9.03 8.16 -8.01
N GLU A 86 8.51 8.93 -7.05
CA GLU A 86 9.23 10.05 -6.43
C GLU A 86 10.44 9.58 -5.60
N ALA A 87 10.30 8.43 -4.92
CA ALA A 87 11.29 7.87 -4.01
C ALA A 87 11.69 8.83 -2.87
N GLU A 88 10.69 9.45 -2.23
CA GLU A 88 10.90 10.35 -1.09
C GLU A 88 11.10 9.57 0.22
N VAL A 89 12.33 9.13 0.48
CA VAL A 89 12.65 8.21 1.59
C VAL A 89 12.59 8.86 2.98
N GLU A 90 12.69 10.19 3.04
CA GLU A 90 12.62 10.98 4.28
C GLU A 90 11.20 11.40 4.64
N LYS A 91 10.22 11.11 3.78
CA LYS A 91 8.82 11.45 4.03
C LYS A 91 8.34 10.71 5.27
N VAL A 92 7.90 11.46 6.27
CA VAL A 92 7.38 10.92 7.53
C VAL A 92 5.90 10.61 7.40
N GLY A 93 5.52 9.37 7.68
CA GLY A 93 4.13 8.92 7.69
C GLY A 93 3.99 7.48 8.16
N LYS A 94 2.86 6.85 7.86
CA LYS A 94 2.68 5.42 8.10
C LYS A 94 3.35 4.63 6.99
N VAL A 95 4.48 3.99 7.33
CA VAL A 95 5.23 3.18 6.37
C VAL A 95 4.62 1.78 6.29
N GLU A 96 4.36 1.32 5.07
CA GLU A 96 3.94 -0.05 4.77
C GLU A 96 4.88 -0.65 3.72
N LEU A 97 5.29 -1.90 3.91
CA LEU A 97 6.00 -2.70 2.92
C LEU A 97 5.02 -3.69 2.28
N MET A 98 5.02 -3.73 0.96
CA MET A 98 4.34 -4.77 0.18
C MET A 98 5.37 -5.55 -0.64
N LEU A 99 5.25 -6.88 -0.61
CA LEU A 99 6.12 -7.81 -1.31
C LEU A 99 5.27 -8.67 -2.24
N TRP A 100 5.68 -8.77 -3.50
CA TRP A 100 5.09 -9.70 -4.46
C TRP A 100 6.14 -10.66 -4.97
N ASP A 101 5.94 -11.95 -4.66
CA ASP A 101 6.75 -13.06 -5.16
C ASP A 101 6.45 -13.28 -6.65
N MET A 102 7.44 -13.02 -7.51
CA MET A 102 7.29 -13.09 -8.97
C MET A 102 7.74 -14.46 -9.48
N ASP A 103 8.90 -14.92 -9.02
CA ASP A 103 9.48 -16.24 -9.31
C ASP A 103 10.56 -16.62 -8.29
N GLU A 104 11.22 -17.76 -8.50
CA GLU A 104 12.23 -18.34 -7.60
C GLU A 104 13.34 -17.38 -7.16
N SER A 105 13.63 -16.35 -7.95
CA SER A 105 14.74 -15.43 -7.69
C SER A 105 14.32 -13.96 -7.64
N ARG A 106 13.07 -13.61 -7.95
CA ARG A 106 12.65 -12.21 -8.07
C ARG A 106 11.46 -11.88 -7.17
N VAL A 107 11.64 -10.84 -6.37
CA VAL A 107 10.57 -10.26 -5.54
C VAL A 107 10.42 -8.79 -5.89
N MET A 108 9.19 -8.37 -6.17
CA MET A 108 8.88 -6.95 -6.27
C MET A 108 8.66 -6.37 -4.87
N VAL A 109 9.40 -5.31 -4.57
CA VAL A 109 9.39 -4.64 -3.28
C VAL A 109 8.78 -3.26 -3.47
N VAL A 110 7.75 -2.96 -2.68
CA VAL A 110 7.03 -1.68 -2.70
C VAL A 110 7.00 -1.11 -1.28
N TYR A 111 7.60 0.06 -1.06
CA TYR A 111 7.37 0.84 0.15
C TYR A 111 6.34 1.94 -0.10
N LEU A 112 5.39 2.05 0.80
CA LEU A 112 4.36 3.07 0.81
C LEU A 112 4.52 3.96 2.04
N VAL A 113 4.26 5.25 1.86
CA VAL A 113 4.06 6.20 2.96
C VAL A 113 2.63 6.71 2.87
N ASP A 114 1.85 6.51 3.93
CA ASP A 114 0.42 6.86 3.97
C ASP A 114 -0.37 6.30 2.77
N ARG A 115 -0.08 5.04 2.41
CA ARG A 115 -0.66 4.30 1.27
C ARG A 115 -0.35 4.88 -0.12
N VAL A 116 0.61 5.80 -0.21
CA VAL A 116 1.16 6.28 -1.48
C VAL A 116 2.45 5.51 -1.76
N PRO A 117 2.59 4.83 -2.91
CA PRO A 117 3.84 4.17 -3.27
C PRO A 117 4.96 5.20 -3.48
N GLU A 118 6.04 5.07 -2.71
CA GLU A 118 7.22 5.95 -2.78
C GLU A 118 8.40 5.24 -3.43
N ILE A 119 8.71 4.02 -2.97
CA ILE A 119 9.78 3.20 -3.54
C ILE A 119 9.18 1.95 -4.18
N VAL A 120 9.57 1.66 -5.42
CA VAL A 120 9.27 0.39 -6.07
C VAL A 120 10.47 -0.13 -6.86
N PHE A 121 10.87 -1.38 -6.64
CA PHE A 121 11.94 -2.06 -7.39
C PHE A 121 11.73 -3.58 -7.40
N ILE A 122 12.52 -4.28 -8.21
CA ILE A 122 12.65 -5.74 -8.20
C ILE A 122 13.98 -6.09 -7.55
N GLU A 123 13.95 -6.97 -6.57
CA GLU A 123 15.13 -7.53 -5.93
C GLU A 123 15.36 -8.96 -6.41
N ASN A 124 16.59 -9.26 -6.81
CA ASN A 124 17.01 -10.64 -7.02
C ASN A 124 17.40 -11.26 -5.67
N THR A 125 16.60 -12.18 -5.14
CA THR A 125 16.80 -12.78 -3.81
C THR A 125 18.04 -13.67 -3.72
N SER A 126 18.60 -14.10 -4.85
CA SER A 126 19.81 -14.92 -4.90
C SER A 126 21.10 -14.09 -4.90
N THR A 127 21.05 -12.86 -5.41
CA THR A 127 22.23 -11.98 -5.56
C THR A 127 22.16 -10.70 -4.74
N GLY A 128 20.97 -10.31 -4.24
CA GLY A 128 20.69 -9.01 -3.66
C GLY A 128 20.64 -7.86 -4.69
N GLU A 129 20.70 -8.17 -5.99
CA GLU A 129 20.73 -7.16 -7.03
C GLU A 129 19.38 -6.42 -7.14
N VAL A 130 19.43 -5.09 -7.20
CA VAL A 130 18.27 -4.22 -7.33
C VAL A 130 18.10 -3.78 -8.78
N SER A 131 16.90 -3.95 -9.32
CA SER A 131 16.54 -3.56 -10.68
C SER A 131 15.29 -2.68 -10.71
N PRO A 132 15.22 -1.70 -11.63
CA PRO A 132 13.97 -0.99 -11.90
C PRO A 132 12.92 -1.95 -12.46
N ILE A 133 11.64 -1.63 -12.23
CA ILE A 133 10.54 -2.19 -13.01
C ILE A 133 10.67 -1.69 -14.46
N GLY A 134 10.96 -2.61 -15.37
CA GLY A 134 10.95 -2.38 -16.81
C GLY A 134 9.87 -3.20 -17.51
N PRO A 135 9.70 -3.02 -18.84
CA PRO A 135 8.88 -3.92 -19.65
C PRO A 135 9.24 -5.37 -19.36
N GLU A 136 8.24 -6.19 -19.01
CA GLU A 136 8.41 -7.65 -18.85
C GLU A 136 8.76 -8.34 -20.17
#